data_AF-A0AAV7YQ26-F1
#
_entry.id   AF-A0AAV7YQ26-F1
#
_cell.length_a   1.000
_cell.length_b   1.000
_cell.length_c   1.000
_cell.angle_alpha   90.00
_cell.angle_beta   90.00
_cell.angle_gamma   90.00
#
_symmetry.space_group_name_H-M   'P 1'
#
loop_
_entity.id
_entity.type
_entity.pdbx_description
1 polymer ?
#
loop_
_entity_poly.entity_id
_entity_poly.type
_entity_poly.pdbx_seq_one_letter_code
_entity_poly.pdbx_strand_id
1 'polypeptide(L)'
;MGKLARKAQKRRETANKIRKRRLKHKQKKLELKKKTGTVTFTIDCTKPVEDGIMDAAQFENFLNDKIKVGGRAGMLGDKVKITRENAKIHITVVQPFSKRYLKYLTKKYLKANQIRDYLRPVANSKESYELRYFNIHGDDDNEESGSESDESESDESDEDEEN
;
A
#
# COMPACT_ATOMS: atom_id res chain seq x y z
N MET A 1 -40.45 21.69 48.58
CA MET A 1 -39.22 21.61 47.74
C MET A 1 -39.49 22.22 46.36
N GLY A 2 -39.00 23.44 46.10
CA GLY A 2 -39.44 24.29 44.98
C GLY A 2 -38.99 23.86 43.57
N LYS A 3 -39.72 24.31 42.54
CA LYS A 3 -39.50 24.00 41.10
C LYS A 3 -38.05 24.27 40.63
N LEU A 4 -37.36 25.24 41.24
CA LEU A 4 -35.95 25.57 40.97
C LEU A 4 -34.97 24.45 41.35
N ALA A 5 -35.18 23.78 42.49
CA ALA A 5 -34.31 22.70 42.95
C ALA A 5 -34.39 21.46 42.04
N ARG A 6 -35.60 21.11 41.57
CA ARG A 6 -35.81 20.05 40.57
C ARG A 6 -35.19 20.37 39.21
N LYS A 7 -35.20 21.64 38.78
CA LYS A 7 -34.58 22.08 37.52
C LYS A 7 -33.05 21.99 37.58
N ALA A 8 -32.44 22.32 38.73
CA ALA A 8 -31.01 22.18 38.95
C ALA A 8 -30.57 20.70 39.00
N GLN A 9 -31.33 19.84 39.68
CA GLN A 9 -31.08 18.40 39.72
C GLN A 9 -31.13 17.77 38.32
N LYS A 10 -32.17 18.07 37.52
CA LYS A 10 -32.26 17.59 36.13
C LYS A 10 -31.10 18.05 35.24
N ARG A 11 -30.64 19.31 35.36
CA ARG A 11 -29.49 19.82 34.59
C ARG A 11 -28.17 19.12 34.97
N ARG A 12 -28.01 18.76 36.25
CA ARG A 12 -26.83 18.04 36.75
C ARG A 12 -26.81 16.58 36.27
N GLU A 13 -27.96 15.92 36.24
CA GLU A 13 -28.13 14.57 35.69
C GLU A 13 -27.88 14.50 34.18
N THR A 14 -28.40 15.47 33.41
CA THR A 14 -28.19 15.52 31.95
C THR A 14 -26.73 15.80 31.61
N ALA A 15 -26.06 16.70 32.33
CA ALA A 15 -24.63 16.96 32.17
C ALA A 15 -23.77 15.70 32.44
N ASN A 16 -24.09 14.95 33.50
CA ASN A 16 -23.42 13.69 33.81
C ASN A 16 -23.65 12.61 32.75
N LYS A 17 -24.86 12.55 32.17
CA LYS A 17 -25.20 11.63 31.07
C LYS A 17 -24.41 11.94 29.79
N ILE A 18 -24.24 13.22 29.46
CA ILE A 18 -23.43 13.67 28.31
C ILE A 18 -21.95 13.34 28.53
N ARG A 19 -21.43 13.60 29.74
CA ARG A 19 -20.02 13.27 30.10
C ARG A 19 -19.74 11.77 30.02
N LYS A 20 -20.63 10.92 30.55
CA LYS A 20 -20.52 9.44 30.43
C LYS A 20 -20.54 8.98 28.97
N ARG A 21 -21.41 9.55 28.12
CA ARG A 21 -21.44 9.24 26.68
C ARG A 21 -20.13 9.62 25.98
N ARG A 22 -19.57 10.80 26.25
CA ARG A 22 -18.30 11.25 25.66
C ARG A 22 -17.12 10.38 26.11
N LEU A 23 -17.05 10.00 27.38
CA LEU A 23 -16.03 9.10 27.91
C LEU A 23 -16.09 7.71 27.28
N LYS A 24 -17.30 7.14 27.13
CA LYS A 24 -17.52 5.85 26.46
C LYS A 24 -17.09 5.88 24.99
N HIS A 25 -17.40 6.97 24.27
CA HIS A 25 -16.99 7.14 22.86
C HIS A 25 -15.47 7.33 22.71
N LYS A 26 -14.82 8.02 23.67
CA LYS A 26 -13.37 8.21 23.70
C LYS A 26 -12.63 6.89 23.98
N GLN A 27 -13.11 6.09 24.92
CA GLN A 27 -12.57 4.74 25.20
C GLN A 27 -12.73 3.81 23.99
N LYS A 28 -13.91 3.75 23.38
CA LYS A 28 -14.15 2.92 22.18
C LYS A 28 -13.24 3.33 21.01
N LYS A 29 -12.97 4.63 20.82
CA LYS A 29 -12.04 5.13 19.79
C LYS A 29 -10.57 4.78 20.08
N LEU A 30 -10.18 4.71 21.35
CA LEU A 30 -8.84 4.30 21.79
C LEU A 30 -8.64 2.79 21.65
N GLU A 31 -9.65 1.97 21.95
CA GLU A 31 -9.60 0.51 21.79
C GLU A 31 -9.57 0.10 20.31
N LEU A 32 -10.32 0.80 19.45
CA LEU A 32 -10.27 0.55 17.99
C LEU A 32 -8.89 0.86 17.39
N LYS A 33 -8.16 1.82 17.97
CA LYS A 33 -6.78 2.16 17.58
C LYS A 33 -5.73 1.15 18.05
N LYS A 34 -6.06 0.25 18.99
CA LYS A 34 -5.11 -0.69 19.60
C LYS A 34 -5.09 -2.08 18.99
N LYS A 35 -6.03 -2.43 18.11
CA LYS A 35 -5.99 -3.70 17.37
C LYS A 35 -5.25 -3.50 16.05
N THR A 36 -3.92 -3.54 16.09
CA THR A 36 -3.10 -3.71 14.88
C THR A 36 -3.32 -5.12 14.38
N GLY A 37 -4.33 -5.32 13.54
CA GLY A 37 -4.62 -6.62 12.95
C GLY A 37 -3.45 -7.06 12.07
N THR A 38 -3.11 -8.35 12.15
CA THR A 38 -2.28 -9.02 11.15
C THR A 38 -3.12 -9.23 9.90
N VAL A 39 -2.61 -8.82 8.74
CA VAL A 39 -3.26 -9.01 7.44
C VAL A 39 -2.33 -9.79 6.55
N THR A 40 -2.84 -10.73 5.77
CA THR A 40 -2.04 -11.48 4.79
C THR A 40 -2.43 -11.03 3.39
N PHE A 41 -1.45 -10.54 2.65
CA PHE A 41 -1.60 -10.25 1.24
C PHE A 41 -1.06 -11.39 0.40
N THR A 42 -1.67 -11.64 -0.75
CA THR A 42 -1.23 -12.69 -1.68
C THR A 42 -0.95 -12.10 -3.06
N ILE A 43 0.16 -12.52 -3.68
CA ILE A 43 0.49 -12.21 -5.07
C ILE A 43 0.56 -13.54 -5.81
N ASP A 44 -0.36 -13.71 -6.76
CA ASP A 44 -0.43 -14.89 -7.59
C ASP A 44 0.42 -14.71 -8.85
N CYS A 45 1.49 -15.50 -8.94
CA CYS A 45 2.42 -15.53 -10.06
C CYS A 45 2.34 -16.88 -10.83
N THR A 46 1.28 -17.67 -10.66
CA THR A 46 1.10 -18.98 -11.32
C THR A 46 1.40 -18.96 -12.81
N LYS A 47 0.65 -18.16 -13.59
CA LYS A 47 0.81 -18.05 -15.05
C LYS A 47 2.26 -17.80 -15.50
N PRO A 48 2.93 -16.71 -15.07
CA PRO A 48 4.29 -16.44 -15.55
C PRO A 48 5.35 -17.41 -15.00
N VAL A 49 5.10 -18.10 -13.89
CA VAL A 49 6.01 -19.14 -13.36
C VAL A 49 5.86 -20.44 -14.16
N GLU A 50 4.63 -20.84 -14.49
CA GLU A 50 4.36 -22.02 -15.33
C GLU A 50 4.94 -21.85 -16.74
N ASP A 51 4.87 -20.63 -17.29
CA ASP A 51 5.44 -20.30 -18.61
C ASP A 51 6.97 -20.05 -18.58
N GLY A 52 7.61 -20.10 -17.41
CA GLY A 52 9.06 -19.93 -17.25
C GLY A 52 9.58 -18.50 -17.43
N ILE A 53 8.70 -17.50 -17.47
CA ILE A 53 9.03 -16.08 -17.67
C ILE A 53 9.50 -15.41 -16.37
N MET A 54 9.06 -15.93 -15.23
CA MET A 54 9.36 -15.39 -13.90
C MET A 54 9.71 -16.51 -12.92
N ASP A 55 10.73 -16.30 -12.09
CA ASP A 55 11.01 -17.15 -10.94
C ASP A 55 10.41 -16.55 -9.65
N ALA A 56 9.57 -17.34 -8.97
CA ALA A 56 8.97 -16.96 -7.69
C ALA A 56 10.02 -16.82 -6.57
N ALA A 57 11.12 -17.58 -6.61
CA ALA A 57 12.18 -17.49 -5.61
C ALA A 57 12.97 -16.18 -5.71
N GLN A 58 13.33 -15.77 -6.92
CA GLN A 58 13.94 -14.45 -7.17
C GLN A 58 13.01 -13.31 -6.76
N PHE A 59 11.72 -13.44 -7.03
CA PHE A 59 10.74 -12.42 -6.64
C PHE A 59 10.59 -12.32 -5.11
N GLU A 60 10.60 -13.44 -4.38
CA GLU A 60 10.62 -13.47 -2.92
C GLU A 60 11.84 -12.74 -2.34
N ASN A 61 13.05 -13.02 -2.85
CA ASN A 61 14.28 -12.36 -2.44
C ASN A 61 14.23 -10.85 -2.71
N PHE A 62 13.75 -10.45 -3.89
CA PHE A 62 13.55 -9.05 -4.22
C PHE A 62 12.63 -8.33 -3.22
N LEU A 63 11.53 -8.99 -2.80
CA LEU A 63 10.63 -8.40 -1.82
C LEU A 63 11.28 -8.29 -0.43
N ASN A 64 12.07 -9.28 -0.02
CA ASN A 64 12.85 -9.21 1.22
C ASN A 64 13.78 -7.98 1.24
N ASP A 65 14.45 -7.70 0.12
CA ASP A 65 15.40 -6.59 0.02
C ASP A 65 14.72 -5.22 -0.14
N LYS A 66 13.58 -5.17 -0.85
CA LYS A 66 12.96 -3.88 -1.24
C LYS A 66 11.82 -3.43 -0.35
N ILE A 67 11.21 -4.30 0.44
CA ILE A 67 10.18 -3.88 1.40
C ILE A 67 10.84 -3.00 2.48
N LYS A 68 10.24 -1.83 2.68
CA LYS A 68 10.64 -0.87 3.71
C LYS A 68 9.72 -0.92 4.91
N VAL A 69 10.31 -0.93 6.10
CA VAL A 69 9.63 -0.80 7.38
C VAL A 69 10.27 0.35 8.15
N GLY A 70 9.50 1.38 8.51
CA GLY A 70 10.03 2.56 9.21
C GLY A 70 11.05 3.38 8.40
N GLY A 71 10.98 3.32 7.07
CA GLY A 71 11.86 4.09 6.16
C GLY A 71 13.12 3.36 5.70
N ARG A 72 13.48 2.21 6.29
CA ARG A 72 14.64 1.40 5.91
C ARG A 72 14.22 0.10 5.24
N ALA A 73 14.98 -0.33 4.24
CA ALA A 73 14.75 -1.58 3.49
C ALA A 73 15.57 -2.73 4.10
N GLY A 74 15.15 -3.98 3.89
CA GLY A 74 15.89 -5.18 4.32
C GLY A 74 15.82 -5.52 5.82
N MET A 75 15.16 -4.69 6.64
CA MET A 75 14.97 -4.93 8.08
C MET A 75 13.49 -5.19 8.40
N LEU A 76 13.00 -6.38 8.06
CA LEU A 76 11.58 -6.74 8.18
C LEU A 76 11.15 -7.06 9.62
N GLY A 77 12.04 -7.69 10.41
CA GLY A 77 11.77 -8.14 11.78
C GLY A 77 10.47 -8.96 11.87
N ASP A 78 9.75 -8.82 12.97
CA ASP A 78 8.47 -9.53 13.18
C ASP A 78 7.26 -8.84 12.51
N LYS A 79 7.48 -7.72 11.81
CA LYS A 79 6.39 -6.91 11.26
C LYS A 79 5.92 -7.39 9.89
N VAL A 80 6.81 -7.99 9.11
CA VAL A 80 6.54 -8.50 7.77
C VAL A 80 7.18 -9.88 7.65
N LYS A 81 6.35 -10.89 7.36
CA LYS A 81 6.78 -12.24 7.04
C LYS A 81 6.39 -12.55 5.60
N ILE A 82 7.38 -12.95 4.80
CA ILE A 82 7.19 -13.36 3.41
C ILE A 82 7.35 -14.88 3.36
N THR A 83 6.43 -15.55 2.69
CA THR A 83 6.45 -17.01 2.50
C THR A 83 6.04 -17.32 1.08
N ARG A 84 6.79 -18.21 0.42
CA ARG A 84 6.44 -18.75 -0.89
C ARG A 84 5.69 -20.07 -0.76
N GLU A 85 4.56 -20.16 -1.47
CA GLU A 85 3.81 -21.39 -1.70
C GLU A 85 3.78 -21.64 -3.22
N ASN A 86 4.77 -22.38 -3.71
CA ASN A 86 4.99 -22.61 -5.14
C ASN A 86 5.09 -21.30 -5.94
N ALA A 87 4.06 -21.00 -6.75
CA ALA A 87 3.97 -19.80 -7.57
C ALA A 87 3.18 -18.64 -6.91
N LYS A 88 2.77 -18.80 -5.64
CA LYS A 88 2.09 -17.75 -4.87
C LYS A 88 3.01 -17.22 -3.78
N ILE A 89 3.05 -15.91 -3.63
CA ILE A 89 3.76 -15.24 -2.54
C ILE A 89 2.76 -14.72 -1.53
N HIS A 90 2.89 -15.18 -0.28
CA HIS A 90 2.11 -14.73 0.86
C HIS A 90 2.93 -13.79 1.72
N ILE A 91 2.34 -12.65 2.07
CA ILE A 91 3.00 -11.57 2.79
C ILE A 91 2.12 -11.22 3.98
N THR A 92 2.46 -11.78 5.14
CA THR A 92 1.77 -11.50 6.40
C THR A 92 2.40 -10.31 7.07
N VAL A 93 1.59 -9.29 7.36
CA VAL A 93 2.06 -8.01 7.89
C VAL A 93 1.23 -7.55 9.06
N VAL A 94 1.90 -6.92 10.03
CA VAL A 94 1.25 -6.17 11.10
C VAL A 94 0.94 -4.77 10.57
N GLN A 95 -0.32 -4.32 10.69
CA GLN A 95 -0.69 -2.95 10.31
C GLN A 95 0.20 -1.90 11.03
N PRO A 96 0.60 -0.80 10.37
CA PRO A 96 0.11 -0.27 9.09
C PRO A 96 0.94 -0.70 7.87
N PHE A 97 0.32 -1.46 6.97
CA PHE A 97 0.91 -1.84 5.67
C PHE A 97 -0.18 -1.82 4.60
N SER A 98 0.15 -1.35 3.40
CA SER A 98 -0.83 -1.20 2.32
C SER A 98 -0.57 -2.17 1.17
N LYS A 99 -1.63 -2.76 0.66
CA LYS A 99 -1.58 -3.58 -0.55
C LYS A 99 -1.01 -2.82 -1.74
N ARG A 100 -1.32 -1.52 -1.88
CA ARG A 100 -0.81 -0.67 -2.96
C ARG A 100 0.72 -0.66 -3.04
N TYR A 101 1.41 -0.77 -1.90
CA TYR A 101 2.87 -0.84 -1.88
C TYR A 101 3.40 -2.10 -2.59
N LEU A 102 2.71 -3.23 -2.44
CA LEU A 102 3.04 -4.46 -3.16
C LEU A 102 2.85 -4.31 -4.67
N LYS A 103 1.81 -3.57 -5.12
CA LYS A 103 1.64 -3.25 -6.55
C LYS A 103 2.81 -2.44 -7.11
N TYR A 104 3.34 -1.51 -6.32
CA TYR A 104 4.52 -0.75 -6.71
C TYR A 104 5.75 -1.66 -6.82
N LEU A 105 5.99 -2.50 -5.81
CA LEU A 105 7.15 -3.41 -5.80
C LEU A 105 7.08 -4.45 -6.92
N THR A 106 5.91 -5.03 -7.20
CA THR A 106 5.73 -5.94 -8.34
C THR A 106 6.06 -5.24 -9.65
N LYS A 107 5.49 -4.05 -9.90
CA LYS A 107 5.83 -3.27 -11.10
C LYS A 107 7.32 -2.95 -11.21
N LYS A 108 7.96 -2.62 -10.08
CA LYS A 108 9.40 -2.34 -10.03
C LYS A 108 10.22 -3.56 -10.42
N TYR A 109 9.85 -4.75 -9.92
CA TYR A 109 10.47 -6.01 -10.30
C TYR A 109 10.30 -6.31 -11.80
N LEU A 110 9.07 -6.16 -12.31
CA LEU A 110 8.78 -6.41 -13.73
C LEU A 110 9.59 -5.50 -14.66
N LYS A 111 9.80 -4.23 -14.28
CA LYS A 111 10.65 -3.31 -15.07
C LYS A 111 12.13 -3.68 -14.97
N ALA A 112 12.61 -4.09 -13.79
CA ALA A 112 14.01 -4.48 -13.61
C ALA A 112 14.39 -5.72 -14.44
N ASN A 113 13.44 -6.65 -14.62
CA ASN A 113 13.63 -7.87 -15.41
C ASN A 113 13.12 -7.76 -16.85
N GLN A 114 12.80 -6.54 -17.34
CA GLN A 114 12.34 -6.29 -18.72
C GLN A 114 11.08 -7.07 -19.16
N ILE A 115 10.22 -7.49 -18.23
CA ILE A 115 8.98 -8.26 -18.49
C ILE A 115 7.70 -7.42 -18.30
N ARG A 116 7.84 -6.08 -18.28
CA ARG A 116 6.74 -5.13 -18.06
C ARG A 116 5.69 -5.19 -19.18
N ASP A 117 6.11 -5.49 -20.40
CA ASP A 117 5.24 -5.39 -21.58
C ASP A 117 4.35 -6.62 -21.73
N TYR A 118 4.70 -7.71 -21.04
CA TYR A 118 3.93 -8.95 -21.04
C TYR A 118 2.94 -9.01 -19.88
N LEU A 119 3.30 -8.51 -18.69
CA LEU A 119 2.58 -8.77 -17.45
C LEU A 119 2.11 -7.50 -16.73
N ARG A 120 0.89 -7.54 -16.19
CA ARG A 120 0.36 -6.51 -15.28
C ARG A 120 -0.20 -7.08 -13.97
N PRO A 121 0.05 -6.43 -12.82
CA PRO A 121 -0.61 -6.78 -11.56
C PRO A 121 -2.05 -6.22 -11.51
N VAL A 122 -3.03 -7.12 -11.42
CA VAL A 122 -4.47 -6.83 -11.33
C VAL A 122 -5.00 -7.27 -9.97
N ALA A 123 -5.86 -6.46 -9.36
CA ALA A 123 -6.49 -6.83 -8.09
C ALA A 123 -7.56 -7.90 -8.34
N ASN A 124 -7.42 -9.07 -7.71
CA ASN A 124 -8.43 -10.13 -7.76
C ASN A 124 -9.41 -10.00 -6.58
N SER A 125 -8.87 -9.84 -5.36
CA SER A 125 -9.66 -9.54 -4.14
C SER A 125 -9.09 -8.34 -3.40
N LYS A 126 -9.70 -7.96 -2.28
CA LYS A 126 -9.21 -6.88 -1.40
C LYS A 126 -7.78 -7.11 -0.93
N GLU A 127 -7.39 -8.38 -0.75
CA GLU A 127 -6.08 -8.78 -0.20
C GLU A 127 -5.18 -9.48 -1.23
N SER A 128 -5.62 -9.68 -2.47
CA SER A 128 -4.85 -10.42 -3.48
C SER A 128 -4.62 -9.68 -4.80
N TYR A 129 -3.41 -9.82 -5.33
CA TYR A 129 -3.08 -9.46 -6.71
C TYR A 129 -2.84 -10.74 -7.53
N GLU A 130 -3.09 -10.64 -8.83
CA GLU A 130 -2.80 -11.65 -9.83
C GLU A 130 -2.00 -11.00 -10.96
N LEU A 131 -0.94 -11.66 -11.45
CA LEU A 131 -0.25 -11.25 -12.66
C LEU A 131 -1.02 -11.75 -13.88
N ARG A 132 -1.41 -10.84 -14.77
CA ARG A 132 -2.15 -11.14 -16.01
C ARG A 132 -1.41 -10.64 -17.24
N TYR A 133 -1.53 -11.39 -18.33
CA TYR A 133 -1.03 -10.97 -19.64
C TYR A 133 -1.77 -9.76 -20.20
N PHE A 134 -1.09 -8.93 -20.97
CA PHE A 134 -1.73 -8.02 -21.91
C PHE A 134 -2.36 -8.79 -23.06
N ASN A 135 -3.52 -8.31 -23.54
CA ASN A 135 -4.14 -8.89 -24.71
C ASN A 135 -3.50 -8.22 -25.93
N ILE A 136 -2.50 -8.87 -26.51
CA ILE A 136 -1.72 -8.31 -27.64
C ILE A 136 -2.56 -8.32 -28.95
N HIS A 137 -3.67 -9.06 -28.99
CA HIS A 137 -4.51 -9.23 -30.18
C HIS A 137 -5.42 -8.04 -30.53
N GLY A 138 -5.08 -6.80 -30.15
CA GLY A 138 -5.93 -5.66 -30.50
C GLY A 138 -5.39 -4.27 -30.18
N ASP A 139 -4.08 -4.07 -30.08
CA ASP A 139 -3.51 -2.76 -29.69
C ASP A 139 -2.25 -2.41 -30.50
N ASP A 140 -2.29 -2.67 -31.82
CA ASP A 140 -1.40 -2.00 -32.78
C ASP A 140 -1.90 -0.56 -33.12
N ASP A 141 -2.91 -0.04 -32.39
CA ASP A 141 -3.64 1.20 -32.71
C ASP A 141 -3.94 2.08 -31.47
N ASN A 142 -3.08 2.10 -30.44
CA ASN A 142 -3.23 3.11 -29.37
C ASN A 142 -1.90 3.56 -28.73
N GLU A 143 -1.06 4.16 -29.56
CA GLU A 143 -0.23 5.29 -29.11
C GLU A 143 -1.16 6.39 -28.58
N GLU A 144 -1.25 6.59 -27.26
CA GLU A 144 -1.47 7.89 -26.58
C GLU A 144 -1.81 7.64 -25.08
N SER A 145 -0.84 7.75 -24.18
CA SER A 145 -1.03 8.45 -22.89
C SER A 145 0.21 8.33 -22.01
N GLY A 146 1.01 9.39 -22.00
CA GLY A 146 2.18 9.48 -21.14
C GLY A 146 2.77 10.86 -20.96
N SER A 147 1.99 11.93 -21.13
CA SER A 147 2.22 13.31 -20.63
C SER A 147 3.69 13.73 -20.52
N GLU A 148 4.22 14.23 -21.62
CA GLU A 148 5.45 15.02 -21.67
C GLU A 148 5.08 16.44 -21.18
N SER A 149 5.43 16.75 -19.94
CA SER A 149 5.38 18.10 -19.37
C SER A 149 6.24 18.10 -18.11
N ASP A 150 7.51 18.41 -18.26
CA ASP A 150 8.25 19.12 -17.21
C ASP A 150 9.20 20.11 -17.91
N GLU A 151 8.75 21.36 -17.93
CA GLU A 151 9.59 22.52 -18.13
C GLU A 151 10.31 22.84 -16.82
N SER A 152 11.62 23.06 -16.89
CA SER A 152 12.48 23.91 -16.02
C SER A 152 13.92 23.44 -16.25
N GLU A 153 14.97 24.25 -16.29
CA GLU A 153 15.19 25.70 -16.30
C GLU A 153 16.70 25.87 -16.57
N SER A 154 17.09 26.97 -17.22
CA SER A 154 18.33 27.74 -17.04
C SER A 154 19.65 27.02 -16.64
N ASP A 155 20.62 27.01 -17.55
CA ASP A 155 21.96 27.57 -17.30
C ASP A 155 22.70 27.68 -18.63
N GLU A 156 22.71 28.87 -19.23
CA GLU A 156 23.69 29.19 -20.27
C GLU A 156 24.41 30.46 -19.85
N SER A 157 25.66 30.23 -19.49
CA SER A 157 26.61 31.10 -18.82
C SER A 157 26.87 32.41 -19.59
N ASP A 158 26.91 33.53 -18.86
CA ASP A 158 27.66 34.70 -19.27
C ASP A 158 29.14 34.31 -19.44
N GLU A 159 29.64 34.28 -20.69
CA GLU A 159 31.07 34.34 -20.96
C GLU A 159 31.48 35.81 -20.99
N ASP A 160 32.17 36.23 -19.93
CA ASP A 160 33.04 37.41 -19.94
C ASP A 160 34.14 37.19 -21.00
N GLU A 161 34.12 37.94 -22.10
CA GLU A 161 35.30 38.10 -22.96
C GLU A 161 35.68 39.57 -23.10
N GLU A 162 36.93 39.81 -22.69
CA GLU A 162 37.65 41.06 -22.54
C GLU A 162 38.08 41.63 -23.91
N ASN A 163 37.77 42.90 -24.20
CA ASN A 163 38.68 43.85 -24.85
C ASN A 163 38.19 45.31 -24.73
#